data_AF-A0A527VQW9-F1
#
_entry.id   AF-A0A527VQW9-F1
#
_cell.length_a   1.000
_cell.length_b   1.000
_cell.length_c   1.000
_cell.angle_alpha   90.00
_cell.angle_beta   90.00
_cell.angle_gamma   90.00
#
_symmetry.space_group_name_H-M   'P 1'
#
loop_
_entity.id
_entity.type
_entity.pdbx_description
1 polymer ?
#
loop_
_entity_poly.entity_id
_entity_poly.type
_entity_poly.pdbx_seq_one_letter_code
_entity_poly.pdbx_strand_id
1 'polypeptide(L)' 'RGNKALGVMNQHLDQNEFFAGNTYSVADIALYAYTHTAEKGGFQIEAYPAVAAWLKRVEADNGHVPIEWVG' A
#
# COMPACT_ATOMS: atom_id res chain seq x y z
N ARG A 1 7.06 -8.98 -13.08
CA ARG A 1 5.77 -8.25 -13.24
C ARG A 1 5.46 -7.37 -12.04
N GLY A 2 5.68 -7.82 -10.79
CA GLY A 2 5.48 -7.00 -9.57
C GLY A 2 6.22 -5.65 -9.55
N ASN A 3 7.51 -5.59 -9.93
CA ASN A 3 8.26 -4.31 -9.96
C ASN A 3 7.67 -3.27 -10.92
N LYS A 4 6.99 -3.70 -12.00
CA LYS A 4 6.32 -2.77 -12.93
C LYS A 4 5.05 -2.18 -12.33
N ALA A 5 4.31 -2.98 -11.54
CA ALA A 5 3.14 -2.50 -10.81
C ALA A 5 3.53 -1.53 -9.69
N LEU A 6 4.58 -1.84 -8.93
CA LEU A 6 5.12 -0.94 -7.89
C LEU A 6 5.56 0.41 -8.45
N GLY A 7 6.16 0.44 -9.65
CA GLY A 7 6.50 1.69 -10.32
C GLY A 7 5.27 2.56 -10.66
N VAL A 8 4.20 1.94 -11.18
CA VAL A 8 2.94 2.64 -11.47
C VAL A 8 2.28 3.15 -10.19
N MET A 9 2.24 2.31 -9.15
CA MET A 9 1.72 2.70 -7.83
C MET A 9 2.50 3.87 -7.25
N ASN A 10 3.83 3.82 -7.31
CA ASN A 10 4.68 4.88 -6.77
C ASN A 10 4.45 6.20 -7.50
N GLN A 11 4.31 6.20 -8.82
CA GLN A 11 4.02 7.42 -9.59
C GLN A 11 2.66 8.02 -9.22
N HIS A 12 1.63 7.19 -9.03
CA HIS A 12 0.31 7.67 -8.62
C HIS A 12 0.34 8.27 -7.20
N LEU A 13 0.98 7.57 -6.27
CA LEU A 13 1.08 7.95 -4.86
C LEU A 13 2.04 9.10 -4.58
N ASP A 14 2.87 9.47 -5.55
CA ASP A 14 3.68 10.69 -5.50
C ASP A 14 2.79 11.96 -5.59
N GLN A 15 1.62 11.84 -6.22
CA GLN A 15 0.70 12.94 -6.44
C GLN A 15 -0.59 12.86 -5.60
N ASN A 16 -0.86 11.70 -4.99
CA ASN A 16 -2.09 11.41 -4.28
C ASN A 16 -1.80 10.68 -2.98
N GLU A 17 -2.55 10.99 -1.91
CA GLU A 17 -2.37 10.30 -0.63
C GLU A 17 -2.82 8.84 -0.68
N PHE A 18 -3.83 8.54 -1.52
CA PHE A 18 -4.48 7.24 -1.69
C PHE A 18 -4.80 6.94 -3.16
N PHE A 19 -5.26 5.72 -3.45
CA PHE A 19 -5.58 5.30 -4.82
C PHE A 19 -6.86 5.93 -5.40
N ALA A 20 -7.74 6.48 -4.55
CA ALA A 20 -8.93 7.24 -4.95
C ALA A 20 -8.75 8.77 -4.81
N GLY A 21 -7.50 9.27 -4.88
CA GLY A 21 -7.17 10.68 -4.67
C GLY A 21 -6.72 10.92 -3.22
N ASN A 22 -7.39 11.84 -2.51
CA ASN A 22 -7.04 12.20 -1.13
C ASN A 22 -7.98 11.56 -0.09
N THR A 23 -8.60 10.44 -0.43
CA THR A 23 -9.52 9.73 0.49
C THR A 23 -9.25 8.25 0.46
N TYR A 24 -9.15 7.67 1.65
CA TYR A 24 -8.96 6.24 1.85
C TYR A 24 -10.17 5.45 1.32
N SER A 25 -9.91 4.35 0.61
CA SER A 25 -10.94 3.62 -0.11
C SER A 25 -10.72 2.11 -0.15
N VAL A 26 -11.71 1.37 -0.67
CA VAL A 26 -11.58 -0.08 -0.92
C VAL A 26 -10.39 -0.42 -1.85
N ALA A 27 -9.97 0.50 -2.73
CA ALA A 27 -8.81 0.29 -3.57
C ALA A 27 -7.53 0.16 -2.75
N ASP A 28 -7.39 0.97 -1.70
CA ASP A 28 -6.24 0.94 -0.80
C ASP A 28 -6.22 -0.35 0.03
N ILE A 29 -7.37 -0.78 0.54
CA ILE A 29 -7.52 -2.06 1.27
C ILE A 29 -7.11 -3.24 0.38
N ALA A 30 -7.64 -3.30 -0.84
CA ALA A 30 -7.37 -4.38 -1.78
C ALA A 30 -5.88 -4.44 -2.17
N LEU A 31 -5.26 -3.28 -2.42
CA LEU A 31 -3.84 -3.21 -2.78
C LEU A 31 -2.92 -3.47 -1.58
N TYR A 32 -3.30 -3.05 -0.37
CA TYR A 32 -2.50 -3.25 0.84
C TYR A 32 -2.38 -4.75 1.17
N ALA A 33 -3.46 -5.51 1.06
CA ALA A 33 -3.47 -6.95 1.34
C ALA A 33 -2.39 -7.72 0.55
N TYR A 34 -2.12 -7.33 -0.70
CA TYR A 34 -1.09 -7.94 -1.53
C TYR A 34 0.29 -7.30 -1.40
N THR A 35 0.35 -6.02 -1.04
CA THR A 35 1.60 -5.25 -1.05
C THR A 35 2.32 -5.33 0.29
N HIS A 36 1.62 -5.42 1.42
CA HIS A 36 2.25 -5.41 2.76
C HIS A 36 3.09 -6.67 3.04
N THR A 37 2.85 -7.79 2.33
CA THR A 37 3.68 -9.00 2.41
C THR A 37 4.74 -9.08 1.31
N ALA A 38 4.78 -8.11 0.40
CA ALA A 38 5.72 -8.12 -0.73
C ALA A 38 7.18 -8.04 -0.28
N GLU A 39 7.49 -7.38 0.85
CA GLU A 39 8.84 -7.39 1.43
C GLU A 39 9.28 -8.82 1.80
N LYS A 40 8.38 -9.64 2.37
CA LYS A 40 8.65 -11.07 2.64
C LYS A 40 8.83 -11.90 1.37
N GLY A 41 8.33 -11.41 0.24
CA GLY A 41 8.50 -12.00 -1.09
C GLY A 41 9.75 -11.53 -1.85
N GLY A 42 10.61 -10.72 -1.25
CA GLY A 42 11.86 -10.23 -1.87
C GLY A 42 11.70 -8.99 -2.77
N PHE A 43 10.59 -8.26 -2.66
CA PHE A 43 10.42 -6.98 -3.34
C PHE A 43 11.12 -5.86 -2.56
N GLN A 44 11.94 -5.07 -3.23
CA GLN A 44 12.61 -3.90 -2.63
C GLN A 44 11.65 -2.71 -2.57
N ILE A 45 10.80 -2.68 -1.55
CA ILE A 45 9.87 -1.56 -1.29
C ILE A 45 10.64 -0.25 -1.05
N GLU A 46 11.89 -0.32 -0.61
CA GLU A 46 12.77 0.84 -0.40
C GLU A 46 13.06 1.61 -1.70
N ALA A 47 12.91 0.96 -2.86
CA ALA A 47 13.03 1.62 -4.17
C ALA A 47 11.80 2.47 -4.54
N TYR A 48 10.72 2.41 -3.74
CA TYR A 48 9.43 3.05 -4.00
C TYR A 48 8.94 3.84 -2.78
N PRO A 49 9.51 5.04 -2.51
CA PRO A 49 9.26 5.77 -1.27
C PRO A 49 7.80 6.20 -1.08
N ALA A 50 7.07 6.51 -2.15
CA ALA A 50 5.66 6.87 -2.05
C ALA A 50 4.79 5.66 -1.69
N VAL A 51 5.14 4.47 -2.18
CA VAL A 51 4.50 3.20 -1.78
C VAL A 51 4.79 2.90 -0.32
N ALA A 52 6.04 3.03 0.12
CA ALA A 52 6.43 2.82 1.52
C ALA A 52 5.67 3.76 2.48
N ALA A 53 5.53 5.04 2.09
CA ALA A 53 4.76 6.00 2.87
C ALA A 53 3.26 5.67 2.92
N TRP A 54 2.69 5.23 1.79
CA TRP A 54 1.30 4.78 1.72
C TRP A 54 1.04 3.54 2.59
N LEU A 55 1.91 2.54 2.58
CA LEU A 55 1.80 1.36 3.45
C LEU A 55 1.68 1.75 4.93
N LYS A 56 2.54 2.67 5.39
CA LYS A 56 2.49 3.19 6.76
C LYS A 56 1.20 3.96 7.07
N ARG A 57 0.67 4.72 6.10
CA ARG A 57 -0.62 5.42 6.27
C ARG A 57 -1.77 4.45 6.43
N VAL A 58 -1.82 3.39 5.61
CA VAL A 58 -2.88 2.37 5.67
C VAL A 58 -2.82 1.57 6.97
N GLU A 59 -1.62 1.22 7.44
CA GLU A 59 -1.42 0.52 8.72
C GLU A 59 -1.85 1.37 9.93
N ALA A 60 -1.72 2.70 9.83
CA ALA A 60 -2.09 3.65 10.88
C ALA A 60 -3.57 4.08 10.86
N ASP A 61 -4.38 3.59 9.91
CA ASP A 61 -5.81 3.92 9.85
C ASP A 61 -6.56 3.37 11.07
N ASN A 62 -7.42 4.18 11.69
CA ASN A 62 -8.13 3.82 12.93
C ASN A 62 -9.07 2.61 12.77
N GLY A 63 -9.49 2.29 11.53
CA GLY A 63 -10.29 1.10 11.24
C GLY A 63 -9.48 -0.12 10.81
N HIS A 64 -8.14 -0.01 10.78
CA HIS A 64 -7.27 -1.11 10.36
C HIS A 64 -7.36 -2.27 11.36
N VAL A 65 -7.64 -3.46 10.83
CA VAL A 65 -7.57 -4.71 11.59
C VAL A 65 -6.49 -5.60 10.97
N PRO A 66 -5.66 -6.26 11.79
CA PRO A 66 -4.66 -7.19 11.28
C PRO A 66 -5.35 -8.38 10.60
N ILE A 67 -4.63 -9.05 9.68
CA ILE A 67 -5.17 -10.17 8.89
C ILE A 67 -5.68 -11.34 9.75
N GLU A 68 -5.27 -11.40 11.02
CA GLU A 68 -5.65 -12.43 11.99
C GLU A 68 -6.86 -12.04 12.86
N TRP A 69 -7.58 -10.97 12.50
CA TRP A 69 -8.72 -10.49 13.29
C TRP A 69 -9.88 -11.50 13.30
N VAL A 70 -10.32 -11.88 14.51
CA VAL A 70 -11.34 -12.93 14.74
C VAL A 70 -12.67 -12.41 15.30
N GLY A 71 -12.85 -11.09 15.43
CA GLY A 71 -14.01 -10.50 16.12
C GLY A 71 -13.70 -10.06 17.53
#